data_AF-A0A067RGS4-F1
#
_entry.id   AF-A0A067RGS4-F1
#
_cell.length_a   1.000
_cell.length_b   1.000
_cell.length_c   1.000
_cell.angle_alpha   90.00
_cell.angle_beta   90.00
_cell.angle_gamma   90.00
#
_symmetry.space_group_name_H-M   'P 1'
#
loop_
_entity.id
_entity.type
_entity.pdbx_description
1 polymer ?
#
loop_
_entity_poly.entity_id
_entity_poly.type
_entity_poly.pdbx_seq_one_letter_code
_entity_poly.pdbx_strand_id
1 'polypeptide(L)'
;MSGTIGTGINSKLEDSLFEQEGESKRLNLLGMQLKPLHLCGILPPANIARNTCKSFLYNIFTTLTLFWFIPHIITQIMALYEHRNKFEMVTGLVFQIALFVHTGTVAAYFVFHRKQLIRLLESLETHFVPYIEKVGSACRHVPIIREASKQASMLIWTLLVVCWIVLFAWGFLPIIVRYFDVLTSTDKEIDESLDSKDEYLKYFGLIMWLPPNIDKFPVYELVYVFDSVAAYVVDSNLTGSNTIFFIFMFNISTHFKILTSCIEDIDEMFPQTKEATDKGLGIPKAEIVTSKRNIISLDDKIFGPPIPEEIVSGRHNVRREYGKATKSGFQGGDYTTETSEAASSQWAENIFMSNESGEQTTSDSLRDDKIYQYLIECVKYHQALLNFCAEVNAFLSPVLLVFFLGSEAMVCFSAFQLALGLSDGNFKFFTSVVDTIAWPLMICWYGDYLSEQSLAVKYAAYNSSWYNRSTRVKKLLHMIILRSQYPVRLTAGKFYIVSLQTFADVGNKVYAFFTVLKHMLES
;
A
#
# COMPACT_ATOMS: atom_id res chain seq x y z
N MET A 1 47.52 5.62 7.94
CA MET A 1 46.54 6.65 8.34
C MET A 1 45.33 6.64 7.40
N SER A 2 44.60 5.52 7.33
CA SER A 2 43.33 5.44 6.59
C SER A 2 42.40 4.58 7.44
N GLY A 3 41.51 5.22 8.18
CA GLY A 3 40.62 4.52 9.12
C GLY A 3 40.11 5.43 10.20
N THR A 4 39.21 6.37 9.86
CA THR A 4 38.26 7.00 10.82
C THR A 4 37.20 7.92 10.20
N ILE A 5 37.12 8.05 8.86
CA ILE A 5 36.19 9.02 8.24
C ILE A 5 34.82 8.40 7.90
N GLY A 6 34.72 7.07 7.75
CA GLY A 6 33.46 6.39 7.38
C GLY A 6 32.45 6.16 8.52
N THR A 7 32.90 6.12 9.79
CA THR A 7 32.02 5.80 10.93
C THR A 7 31.25 7.02 11.46
N GLY A 8 31.81 8.23 11.34
CA GLY A 8 31.19 9.47 11.79
C GLY A 8 30.05 9.99 10.89
N ILE A 9 30.08 9.66 9.60
CA ILE A 9 28.99 10.00 8.66
C ILE A 9 27.84 8.99 8.79
N ASN A 10 28.16 7.70 9.00
CA ASN A 10 27.17 6.64 9.18
C ASN A 10 26.35 6.80 10.48
N SER A 11 26.98 7.17 11.60
CA SER A 11 26.25 7.46 12.85
C SER A 11 25.27 8.62 12.70
N LYS A 12 25.70 9.75 12.12
CA LYS A 12 24.81 10.89 11.84
C LYS A 12 23.69 10.56 10.85
N LEU A 13 23.90 9.61 9.93
CA LEU A 13 22.89 9.18 8.97
C LEU A 13 21.87 8.24 9.60
N GLU A 14 22.30 7.31 10.46
CA GLU A 14 21.43 6.47 11.29
C GLU A 14 20.62 7.31 12.27
N ASP A 15 21.26 8.27 12.95
CA ASP A 15 20.60 9.20 13.88
C ASP A 15 19.51 10.06 13.20
N SER A 16 19.58 10.25 11.87
CA SER A 16 18.57 10.98 11.11
C SER A 16 17.33 10.16 10.72
N LEU A 17 17.43 8.83 10.77
CA LEU A 17 16.35 7.89 10.41
C LEU A 17 15.68 7.26 11.63
N PHE A 18 16.40 7.24 12.74
CA PHE A 18 15.94 6.69 14.00
C PHE A 18 15.76 7.82 15.02
N GLU A 19 14.51 8.15 15.37
CA GLU A 19 14.26 9.01 16.54
C GLU A 19 14.38 8.14 17.80
N GLN A 20 15.28 8.52 18.72
CA GLN A 20 15.34 7.94 20.06
C GLN A 20 14.38 8.67 20.99
N GLU A 21 13.20 8.10 21.22
CA GLU A 21 12.26 8.57 22.24
C GLU A 21 12.14 7.49 23.33
N GLY A 22 13.09 7.47 24.28
CA GLY A 22 13.20 6.43 25.33
C GLY A 22 14.00 5.19 24.91
N GLU A 23 13.79 4.04 25.58
CA GLU A 23 14.50 2.77 25.35
C GLU A 23 14.23 2.10 23.97
N SER A 24 13.28 2.62 23.17
CA SER A 24 12.90 2.01 21.88
C SER A 24 13.24 2.90 20.69
N LYS A 25 13.96 2.34 19.72
CA LYS A 25 14.37 2.99 18.47
C LYS A 25 13.19 2.98 17.48
N ARG A 26 12.81 4.12 16.88
CA ARG A 26 11.65 4.25 15.97
C ARG A 26 12.07 4.60 14.54
N LEU A 27 11.56 3.90 13.52
CA LEU A 27 11.77 4.30 12.11
C LEU A 27 10.94 5.54 11.80
N ASN A 28 11.56 6.65 11.37
CA ASN A 28 10.84 7.84 10.90
C ASN A 28 10.31 7.66 9.47
N LEU A 29 9.54 6.58 9.25
CA LEU A 29 8.95 6.24 7.95
C LEU A 29 7.69 7.06 7.68
N LEU A 30 6.87 7.26 8.71
CA LEU A 30 5.55 7.82 8.57
C LEU A 30 5.49 9.32 8.91
N GLY A 31 6.57 9.93 9.40
CA GLY A 31 6.57 11.31 9.89
C GLY A 31 6.12 12.36 8.85
N MET A 32 6.51 12.21 7.58
CA MET A 32 6.00 13.07 6.49
C MET A 32 4.60 12.68 6.01
N GLN A 33 4.23 11.42 6.15
CA GLN A 33 2.96 10.85 5.66
C GLN A 33 1.79 11.10 6.62
N LEU A 34 2.07 11.24 7.93
CA LEU A 34 1.05 11.55 8.95
C LEU A 34 0.67 13.04 8.97
N LYS A 35 1.51 13.95 8.46
CA LYS A 35 1.23 15.41 8.45
C LYS A 35 -0.09 15.75 7.75
N PRO A 36 -0.40 15.22 6.54
CA PRO A 36 -1.73 15.35 5.93
C PRO A 36 -2.86 14.80 6.79
N LEU A 37 -2.62 13.68 7.48
CA LEU A 37 -3.63 13.03 8.33
C LEU A 37 -3.97 13.87 9.58
N HIS A 38 -2.98 14.60 10.09
CA HIS A 38 -3.17 15.60 11.15
C HIS A 38 -4.01 16.79 10.66
N LEU A 39 -3.73 17.24 9.43
CA LEU A 39 -4.42 18.36 8.78
C LEU A 39 -5.89 18.03 8.47
N CYS A 40 -6.18 16.77 8.13
CA CYS A 40 -7.54 16.28 7.82
C CYS A 40 -8.39 15.98 9.08
N GLY A 41 -7.85 16.15 10.29
CA GLY A 41 -8.64 15.96 11.53
C GLY A 41 -8.84 14.51 11.98
N ILE A 42 -8.26 13.52 11.29
CA ILE A 42 -8.50 12.09 11.58
C ILE A 42 -7.56 11.56 12.68
N LEU A 43 -6.31 12.04 12.73
CA LEU A 43 -5.31 11.56 13.68
C LEU A 43 -4.65 12.73 14.42
N PRO A 44 -4.66 12.78 15.76
CA PRO A 44 -3.97 13.85 16.49
C PRO A 44 -2.44 13.71 16.34
N PRO A 45 -1.69 14.80 16.13
CA PRO A 45 -0.23 14.75 16.16
C PRO A 45 0.29 14.42 17.55
N ALA A 46 1.42 13.71 17.61
CA ALA A 46 2.03 13.24 18.87
C ALA A 46 2.27 14.38 19.88
N ASN A 47 2.63 15.57 19.39
CA ASN A 47 2.81 16.78 20.21
C ASN A 47 1.51 17.31 20.84
N ILE A 48 0.36 17.04 20.23
CA ILE A 48 -0.98 17.41 20.72
C ILE A 48 -1.53 16.33 21.66
N ALA A 49 -1.23 15.06 21.40
CA ALA A 49 -1.64 13.93 22.23
C ALA A 49 -1.03 13.99 23.66
N ARG A 50 0.18 14.55 23.81
CA ARG A 50 0.86 14.67 25.11
C ARG A 50 0.21 15.69 26.08
N ASN A 51 -0.61 16.62 25.57
CA ASN A 51 -1.29 17.63 26.40
C ASN A 51 -2.81 17.40 26.42
N THR A 52 -3.36 17.12 27.60
CA THR A 52 -4.77 16.77 27.81
C THR A 52 -5.75 17.81 27.25
N CYS A 53 -5.42 19.11 27.36
CA CYS A 53 -6.27 20.19 26.84
C CYS A 53 -6.24 20.25 25.30
N LYS A 54 -5.06 20.11 24.70
CA LYS A 54 -4.93 20.12 23.23
C LYS A 54 -5.55 18.87 22.59
N SER A 55 -5.41 17.70 23.23
CA SER A 55 -6.07 16.47 22.80
C SER A 55 -7.60 16.58 22.91
N PHE A 56 -8.11 17.20 23.97
CA PHE A 56 -9.54 17.48 24.11
C PHE A 56 -10.06 18.40 23.01
N LEU A 57 -9.36 19.50 22.71
CA LEU A 57 -9.71 20.41 21.60
C LEU A 57 -9.70 19.71 20.23
N TYR A 58 -8.72 18.83 19.99
CA TYR A 58 -8.67 18.05 18.75
C TYR A 58 -9.84 17.07 18.64
N ASN A 59 -10.21 16.40 19.73
CA ASN A 59 -11.38 15.51 19.74
C ASN A 59 -12.69 16.28 19.50
N ILE A 60 -12.81 17.51 20.02
CA ILE A 60 -13.94 18.39 19.70
C ILE A 60 -13.95 18.70 18.21
N PHE A 61 -12.81 19.09 17.63
CA PHE A 61 -12.69 19.37 16.20
C PHE A 61 -13.12 18.17 15.34
N THR A 62 -12.60 16.97 15.58
CA THR A 62 -12.98 15.75 14.86
C THR A 62 -14.46 15.40 15.02
N THR A 63 -15.04 15.66 16.20
CA THR A 63 -16.48 15.41 16.43
C THR A 63 -17.32 16.43 15.68
N LEU A 64 -16.89 17.70 15.65
CA LEU A 64 -17.56 18.77 14.90
C LEU A 64 -17.53 18.51 13.39
N THR A 65 -16.42 18.03 12.84
CA THR A 65 -16.34 17.70 11.41
C THR A 65 -17.28 16.56 11.03
N LEU A 66 -17.41 15.52 11.86
CA LEU A 66 -18.41 14.46 11.64
C LEU A 66 -19.85 14.94 11.83
N PHE A 67 -20.08 15.82 12.81
CA PHE A 67 -21.42 16.37 13.06
C PHE A 67 -21.90 17.27 11.91
N TRP A 68 -20.98 17.94 11.22
CA TRP A 68 -21.29 18.86 10.11
C TRP A 68 -21.95 18.18 8.90
N PHE A 69 -21.82 16.86 8.74
CA PHE A 69 -22.53 16.12 7.70
C PHE A 69 -24.06 16.16 7.88
N ILE A 70 -24.54 16.16 9.12
CA ILE A 70 -25.98 16.09 9.45
C ILE A 70 -26.76 17.32 8.95
N PRO A 71 -26.42 18.56 9.35
CA PRO A 71 -27.16 19.74 8.89
C PRO A 71 -27.11 19.88 7.38
N HIS A 72 -26.02 19.47 6.72
CA HIS A 72 -25.94 19.56 5.28
C HIS A 72 -26.78 18.50 4.54
N ILE A 73 -26.80 17.25 5.02
CA ILE A 73 -27.71 16.24 4.47
C ILE A 73 -29.17 16.70 4.63
N ILE A 74 -29.51 17.35 5.76
CA ILE A 74 -30.85 17.92 5.97
C ILE A 74 -31.16 19.01 4.94
N THR A 75 -30.23 19.94 4.65
CA THR A 75 -30.46 20.97 3.61
C THR A 75 -30.57 20.36 2.21
N GLN A 76 -29.86 19.27 1.91
CA GLN A 76 -30.01 18.55 0.64
C GLN A 76 -31.36 17.83 0.51
N ILE A 77 -31.84 17.21 1.59
CA ILE A 77 -33.16 16.56 1.61
C ILE A 77 -34.28 17.60 1.45
N MET A 78 -34.17 18.77 2.09
CA MET A 78 -35.12 19.86 1.88
C MET A 78 -35.11 20.34 0.42
N ALA A 79 -33.94 20.49 -0.20
CA ALA A 79 -33.82 20.86 -1.61
C ALA A 79 -34.47 19.81 -2.53
N LEU A 80 -34.29 18.53 -2.21
CA LEU A 80 -34.88 17.42 -2.95
C LEU A 80 -36.42 17.48 -2.94
N TYR A 81 -37.01 17.92 -1.83
CA TYR A 81 -38.46 18.08 -1.70
C TYR A 81 -39.00 19.29 -2.47
N GLU A 82 -38.29 20.41 -2.44
CA GLU A 82 -38.63 21.65 -3.17
C GLU A 82 -38.53 21.45 -4.68
N HIS A 83 -37.42 20.86 -5.16
CA HIS A 83 -37.14 20.69 -6.60
C HIS A 83 -37.56 19.33 -7.17
N ARG A 84 -38.48 18.60 -6.52
CA ARG A 84 -38.90 17.23 -6.91
C ARG A 84 -39.36 17.06 -8.36
N ASN A 85 -39.80 18.14 -9.01
CA ASN A 85 -40.28 18.13 -10.40
C ASN A 85 -39.14 18.34 -11.42
N LYS A 86 -37.94 18.75 -10.98
CA LYS A 86 -36.79 19.03 -11.84
C LYS A 86 -35.81 17.86 -11.79
N PHE A 87 -35.94 16.97 -12.77
CA PHE A 87 -35.21 15.70 -12.79
C PHE A 87 -33.68 15.86 -12.74
N GLU A 88 -33.12 16.83 -13.46
CA GLU A 88 -31.67 17.14 -13.43
C GLU A 88 -31.18 17.47 -12.01
N MET A 89 -31.84 18.42 -11.32
CA MET A 89 -31.49 18.80 -9.95
C MET A 89 -31.66 17.64 -8.96
N VAL A 90 -32.72 16.84 -9.10
CA VAL A 90 -32.95 15.66 -8.27
C VAL A 90 -31.79 14.67 -8.40
N THR A 91 -31.34 14.38 -9.63
CA THR A 91 -30.20 13.46 -9.82
C THR A 91 -28.90 14.01 -9.23
N GLY A 92 -28.61 15.30 -9.39
CA GLY A 92 -27.46 15.93 -8.75
C GLY A 92 -27.50 15.85 -7.22
N LEU A 93 -28.67 16.11 -6.62
CA LEU A 93 -28.88 16.02 -5.17
C LEU A 93 -28.73 14.59 -4.64
N VAL A 94 -29.27 13.59 -5.34
CA VAL A 94 -29.13 12.18 -4.94
C VAL A 94 -27.66 11.75 -4.95
N PHE A 95 -26.89 12.16 -5.96
CA PHE A 95 -25.45 11.90 -6.02
C PHE A 95 -24.73 12.58 -4.84
N GLN A 96 -25.01 13.84 -4.56
CA GLN A 96 -24.39 14.56 -3.45
C GLN A 96 -24.74 13.95 -2.08
N ILE A 97 -26.00 13.62 -1.83
CA ILE A 97 -26.43 12.97 -0.58
C ILE A 97 -25.68 11.65 -0.40
N ALA A 98 -25.60 10.83 -1.45
CA ALA A 98 -24.89 9.56 -1.37
C ALA A 98 -23.38 9.78 -1.12
N LEU A 99 -22.78 10.89 -1.59
CA LEU A 99 -21.34 11.18 -1.41
C LEU A 99 -21.06 11.57 0.03
N PHE A 100 -21.95 12.37 0.61
CA PHE A 100 -21.89 12.74 2.02
C PHE A 100 -22.07 11.53 2.93
N VAL A 101 -23.03 10.65 2.62
CA VAL A 101 -23.26 9.41 3.37
C VAL A 101 -22.05 8.48 3.25
N HIS A 102 -21.54 8.24 2.03
CA HIS A 102 -20.37 7.40 1.79
C HIS A 102 -19.14 7.92 2.55
N THR A 103 -18.77 9.18 2.32
CA THR A 103 -17.64 9.82 3.01
C THR A 103 -17.80 9.80 4.52
N GLY A 104 -18.99 10.13 5.02
CA GLY A 104 -19.32 10.12 6.44
C GLY A 104 -19.19 8.72 7.07
N THR A 105 -19.64 7.67 6.38
CA THR A 105 -19.53 6.28 6.89
C THR A 105 -18.08 5.81 6.96
N VAL A 106 -17.27 6.08 5.94
CA VAL A 106 -15.85 5.71 5.91
C VAL A 106 -15.07 6.49 6.98
N ALA A 107 -15.29 7.80 7.08
CA ALA A 107 -14.64 8.64 8.09
C ALA A 107 -15.04 8.22 9.51
N ALA A 108 -16.33 7.96 9.75
CA ALA A 108 -16.83 7.49 11.03
C ALA A 108 -16.17 6.16 11.45
N TYR A 109 -15.97 5.22 10.52
CA TYR A 109 -15.27 3.97 10.81
C TYR A 109 -13.86 4.21 11.37
N PHE A 110 -13.06 5.05 10.72
CA PHE A 110 -11.71 5.35 11.19
C PHE A 110 -11.70 6.10 12.53
N VAL A 111 -12.65 7.02 12.74
CA VAL A 111 -12.76 7.75 14.01
C VAL A 111 -13.19 6.84 15.17
N PHE A 112 -14.14 5.92 14.95
CA PHE A 112 -14.57 4.96 15.97
C PHE A 112 -13.48 3.94 16.29
N HIS A 113 -12.75 3.47 15.29
CA HIS A 113 -11.66 2.51 15.47
C HIS A 113 -10.27 3.15 15.61
N ARG A 114 -10.20 4.45 15.93
CA ARG A 114 -8.94 5.22 16.01
C ARG A 114 -7.85 4.59 16.87
N LYS A 115 -8.22 3.93 17.97
CA LYS A 115 -7.25 3.26 18.87
C LYS A 115 -6.57 2.07 18.18
N GLN A 116 -7.31 1.34 17.36
CA GLN A 116 -6.76 0.23 16.60
C GLN A 116 -5.88 0.74 15.45
N LEU A 117 -6.31 1.81 14.76
CA LEU A 117 -5.50 2.48 13.74
C LEU A 117 -4.14 2.94 14.29
N ILE A 118 -4.13 3.65 15.42
CA ILE A 118 -2.89 4.11 16.06
C ILE A 118 -1.97 2.93 16.40
N ARG A 119 -2.50 1.86 16.99
CA ARG A 119 -1.71 0.66 17.31
C ARG A 119 -1.08 0.03 16.07
N LEU A 120 -1.82 -0.06 14.96
CA LEU A 120 -1.29 -0.63 13.71
C LEU A 120 -0.21 0.27 13.09
N LEU A 121 -0.39 1.60 13.13
CA LEU A 121 0.62 2.56 12.66
C LEU A 121 1.88 2.55 13.53
N GLU A 122 1.73 2.45 14.85
CA GLU A 122 2.87 2.34 15.79
C GLU A 122 3.60 1.01 15.62
N SER A 123 2.85 -0.09 15.46
CA SER A 123 3.41 -1.41 15.15
C SER A 123 4.20 -1.38 13.85
N LEU A 124 3.73 -0.68 12.83
CA LEU A 124 4.44 -0.54 11.55
C LEU A 124 5.82 0.13 11.70
N GLU A 125 6.00 1.06 12.63
CA GLU A 125 7.29 1.76 12.84
C GLU A 125 8.22 1.10 13.85
N THR A 126 7.69 0.32 14.80
CA THR A 126 8.45 -0.20 15.94
C THR A 126 8.63 -1.71 15.88
N HIS A 127 7.61 -2.47 15.45
CA HIS A 127 7.62 -3.93 15.48
C HIS A 127 8.70 -4.52 14.57
N PHE A 128 8.99 -3.87 13.45
CA PHE A 128 9.95 -4.36 12.45
C PHE A 128 11.40 -3.96 12.71
N VAL A 129 11.67 -3.01 13.62
CA VAL A 129 13.02 -2.50 13.90
C VAL A 129 13.99 -3.62 14.34
N PRO A 130 13.64 -4.49 15.30
CA PRO A 130 14.55 -5.55 15.75
C PRO A 130 14.87 -6.58 14.67
N TYR A 131 13.99 -6.74 13.68
CA TYR A 131 14.21 -7.64 12.55
C TYR A 131 15.13 -7.01 11.51
N ILE A 132 14.92 -5.73 11.19
CA ILE A 132 15.76 -4.99 10.25
C ILE A 132 17.20 -4.91 10.76
N GLU A 133 17.42 -4.70 12.06
CA GLU A 133 18.76 -4.66 12.67
C GLU A 133 19.51 -6.00 12.58
N LYS A 134 18.81 -7.13 12.56
CA LYS A 134 19.42 -8.46 12.45
C LYS A 134 19.68 -8.91 11.02
N VAL A 135 18.86 -8.41 10.09
CA VAL A 135 18.79 -8.91 8.72
C VAL A 135 19.44 -7.93 7.72
N GLY A 136 19.97 -6.77 8.15
CA GLY A 136 20.53 -5.78 7.23
C GLY A 136 21.81 -5.11 7.71
N SER A 137 22.71 -4.81 6.77
CA SER A 137 23.77 -3.80 7.00
C SER A 137 23.18 -2.40 6.88
N ALA A 138 23.37 -1.56 7.92
CA ALA A 138 22.85 -0.19 8.01
C ALA A 138 23.07 0.65 6.74
N CYS A 139 24.23 0.54 6.09
CA CYS A 139 24.55 1.32 4.89
C CYS A 139 23.63 1.06 3.66
N ARG A 140 22.90 -0.07 3.59
CA ARG A 140 22.13 -0.46 2.39
C ARG A 140 20.62 -0.34 2.51
N HIS A 141 20.02 -0.72 3.63
CA HIS A 141 18.56 -0.57 3.79
C HIS A 141 18.16 0.88 4.08
N VAL A 142 19.03 1.68 4.70
CA VAL A 142 18.84 3.12 4.94
C VAL A 142 18.50 3.90 3.65
N PRO A 143 19.27 3.82 2.54
CA PRO A 143 18.92 4.52 1.31
C PRO A 143 17.63 3.98 0.66
N ILE A 144 17.36 2.67 0.76
CA ILE A 144 16.13 2.06 0.24
C ILE A 144 14.90 2.58 1.00
N ILE A 145 14.96 2.57 2.33
CA ILE A 145 13.92 3.09 3.24
C ILE A 145 13.69 4.58 2.99
N ARG A 146 14.76 5.36 2.88
CA ARG A 146 14.69 6.80 2.63
C ARG A 146 14.05 7.12 1.28
N GLU A 147 14.49 6.45 0.22
CA GLU A 147 13.94 6.66 -1.12
C GLU A 147 12.48 6.22 -1.20
N ALA A 148 12.13 5.06 -0.63
CA ALA A 148 10.76 4.59 -0.57
C ALA A 148 9.86 5.56 0.23
N SER A 149 10.27 5.96 1.44
CA SER A 149 9.50 6.92 2.25
C SER A 149 9.35 8.28 1.56
N LYS A 150 10.39 8.75 0.86
CA LYS A 150 10.33 9.97 0.06
C LYS A 150 9.34 9.84 -1.10
N GLN A 151 9.37 8.75 -1.86
CA GLN A 151 8.44 8.50 -2.96
C GLN A 151 6.98 8.43 -2.45
N ALA A 152 6.75 7.71 -1.36
CA ALA A 152 5.45 7.64 -0.69
C ALA A 152 4.92 9.02 -0.30
N SER A 153 5.79 9.81 0.33
CA SER A 153 5.44 11.14 0.80
C SER A 153 5.19 12.07 -0.38
N MET A 154 6.02 12.02 -1.42
CA MET A 154 5.79 12.81 -2.64
C MET A 154 4.43 12.47 -3.25
N LEU A 155 4.08 11.19 -3.36
CA LEU A 155 2.77 10.77 -3.86
C LEU A 155 1.60 11.29 -3.00
N ILE A 156 1.66 11.10 -1.68
CA ILE A 156 0.57 11.52 -0.78
C ILE A 156 0.40 13.04 -0.86
N TRP A 157 1.50 13.81 -0.87
CA TRP A 157 1.44 15.26 -0.99
C TRP A 157 1.00 15.72 -2.38
N THR A 158 1.38 15.04 -3.46
CA THR A 158 0.86 15.38 -4.80
C THR A 158 -0.63 15.12 -4.90
N LEU A 159 -1.13 14.00 -4.36
CA LEU A 159 -2.56 13.72 -4.28
C LEU A 159 -3.30 14.78 -3.46
N LEU A 160 -2.77 15.15 -2.29
CA LEU A 160 -3.36 16.20 -1.44
C LEU A 160 -3.44 17.55 -2.18
N VAL A 161 -2.37 17.95 -2.87
CA VAL A 161 -2.33 19.19 -3.65
C VAL A 161 -3.36 19.17 -4.78
N VAL A 162 -3.49 18.05 -5.49
CA VAL A 162 -4.51 17.90 -6.54
C VAL A 162 -5.91 18.04 -5.96
N CYS A 163 -6.21 17.39 -4.84
CA CYS A 163 -7.52 17.49 -4.18
C CYS A 163 -7.81 18.94 -3.76
N TRP A 164 -6.83 19.63 -3.19
CA TRP A 164 -6.96 21.03 -2.83
C TRP A 164 -7.21 21.93 -4.03
N ILE A 165 -6.54 21.71 -5.16
CA ILE A 165 -6.79 22.48 -6.40
C ILE A 165 -8.24 22.26 -6.86
N VAL A 166 -8.74 21.03 -6.82
CA VAL A 166 -10.13 20.72 -7.18
C VAL A 166 -11.09 21.41 -6.22
N LEU A 167 -10.86 21.32 -4.91
CA LEU A 167 -11.67 22.00 -3.90
C LEU A 167 -11.67 23.53 -4.09
N PHE A 168 -10.51 24.11 -4.34
CA PHE A 168 -10.40 25.54 -4.65
C PHE A 168 -11.15 25.89 -5.92
N ALA A 169 -11.08 25.05 -6.97
CA ALA A 169 -11.87 25.27 -8.18
C ALA A 169 -13.38 25.21 -7.88
N TRP A 170 -13.83 24.27 -7.05
CA TRP A 170 -15.24 24.16 -6.63
C TRP A 170 -15.73 25.35 -5.81
N GLY A 171 -14.85 26.02 -5.05
CA GLY A 171 -15.17 27.27 -4.36
C GLY A 171 -15.05 28.51 -5.24
N PHE A 172 -13.97 28.68 -6.00
CA PHE A 172 -13.73 29.92 -6.74
C PHE A 172 -14.52 30.02 -8.05
N LEU A 173 -14.76 28.90 -8.74
CA LEU A 173 -15.45 28.92 -10.03
C LEU A 173 -16.88 29.46 -9.93
N PRO A 174 -17.70 29.10 -8.92
CA PRO A 174 -19.01 29.72 -8.74
C PRO A 174 -18.96 31.24 -8.50
N ILE A 175 -17.94 31.75 -7.79
CA ILE A 175 -17.74 33.20 -7.60
C ILE A 175 -17.41 33.87 -8.93
N ILE A 176 -16.53 33.28 -9.73
CA ILE A 176 -16.12 33.81 -11.03
C ILE A 176 -17.33 33.86 -11.98
N VAL A 177 -18.11 32.78 -12.04
CA VAL A 177 -19.34 32.71 -12.83
C VAL A 177 -20.31 33.82 -12.41
N ARG A 178 -20.50 34.04 -11.10
CA ARG A 178 -21.32 35.15 -10.60
C ARG A 178 -20.81 36.51 -11.04
N TYR A 179 -19.51 36.75 -10.96
CA TYR A 179 -18.92 38.02 -11.35
C TYR A 179 -19.10 38.32 -12.86
N PHE A 180 -18.87 37.32 -13.72
CA PHE A 180 -19.10 37.45 -15.15
C PHE A 180 -20.58 37.63 -15.50
N ASP A 181 -21.49 36.90 -14.84
CA ASP A 181 -22.92 37.06 -15.03
C ASP A 181 -23.37 38.47 -14.65
N VAL A 182 -22.91 39.04 -13.53
CA VAL A 182 -23.23 40.42 -13.12
C VAL A 182 -22.70 41.45 -14.13
N LEU A 183 -21.51 41.25 -14.68
CA LEU A 183 -20.96 42.15 -15.70
C LEU A 183 -21.73 42.09 -17.02
N THR A 184 -22.18 40.89 -17.42
CA THR A 184 -22.88 40.66 -18.70
C THR A 184 -24.39 40.89 -18.63
N SER A 185 -24.99 40.86 -17.45
CA SER A 185 -26.42 41.08 -17.23
C SER A 185 -26.82 42.56 -17.19
N THR A 186 -25.87 43.50 -17.22
CA THR A 186 -26.14 44.94 -17.34
C THR A 186 -26.97 45.32 -18.59
N ASP A 187 -27.08 44.43 -19.59
CA ASP A 187 -27.82 44.63 -20.85
C ASP A 187 -29.11 43.78 -21.00
N LYS A 188 -29.53 42.97 -20.01
CA LYS A 188 -30.77 42.16 -20.11
C LYS A 188 -31.84 42.63 -19.14
N GLU A 189 -33.00 43.03 -19.68
CA GLU A 189 -34.24 43.18 -18.92
C GLU A 189 -34.52 41.88 -18.15
N ILE A 190 -34.68 42.02 -16.83
CA ILE A 190 -34.93 40.90 -15.92
C ILE A 190 -36.36 40.42 -16.16
N ASP A 191 -36.49 39.26 -16.81
CA ASP A 191 -37.77 38.57 -16.98
C ASP A 191 -38.15 37.98 -15.60
N GLU A 192 -39.11 38.61 -14.90
CA GLU A 192 -39.58 38.29 -13.53
C GLU A 192 -40.31 36.93 -13.41
N SER A 193 -40.16 36.01 -14.38
CA SER A 193 -41.01 34.82 -14.51
C SER A 193 -40.32 33.47 -14.21
N LEU A 194 -39.01 33.44 -13.93
CA LEU A 194 -38.27 32.25 -13.46
C LEU A 194 -38.00 32.37 -11.95
N ASP A 195 -38.27 31.29 -11.21
CA ASP A 195 -38.10 31.23 -9.75
C ASP A 195 -36.66 31.59 -9.36
N SER A 196 -36.47 32.82 -8.87
CA SER A 196 -35.16 33.49 -8.77
C SER A 196 -34.13 32.65 -8.03
N LYS A 197 -34.56 31.83 -7.07
CA LYS A 197 -33.72 30.92 -6.29
C LYS A 197 -32.96 29.89 -7.13
N ASP A 198 -33.57 29.36 -8.18
CA ASP A 198 -32.97 28.31 -9.01
C ASP A 198 -31.76 28.81 -9.79
N GLU A 199 -31.80 30.07 -10.24
CA GLU A 199 -30.66 30.70 -10.88
C GLU A 199 -29.52 30.93 -9.89
N TYR A 200 -29.80 31.18 -8.61
CA TYR A 200 -28.73 31.35 -7.61
C TYR A 200 -27.97 30.06 -7.31
N LEU A 201 -28.56 28.88 -7.52
CA LEU A 201 -27.90 27.58 -7.28
C LEU A 201 -26.63 27.38 -8.12
N LYS A 202 -26.53 28.01 -9.29
CA LYS A 202 -25.31 27.93 -10.13
C LYS A 202 -24.08 28.58 -9.47
N TYR A 203 -24.31 29.51 -8.54
CA TYR A 203 -23.28 30.25 -7.79
C TYR A 203 -22.82 29.58 -6.50
N PHE A 204 -23.36 28.39 -6.16
CA PHE A 204 -22.90 27.58 -5.03
C PHE A 204 -22.12 26.35 -5.50
N GLY A 205 -21.18 25.89 -4.68
CA GLY A 205 -20.38 24.70 -4.97
C GLY A 205 -21.23 23.43 -4.92
N LEU A 206 -22.06 23.29 -3.89
CA LEU A 206 -22.98 22.18 -3.70
C LEU A 206 -24.44 22.63 -3.89
N ILE A 207 -25.29 21.69 -4.32
CA ILE A 207 -26.72 21.95 -4.47
C ILE A 207 -27.35 21.76 -3.10
N MET A 208 -28.04 22.77 -2.60
CA MET A 208 -28.69 22.72 -1.29
C MET A 208 -29.93 23.59 -1.24
N TRP A 209 -30.69 23.45 -0.16
CA TRP A 209 -31.84 24.30 0.09
C TRP A 209 -31.41 25.73 0.42
N LEU A 210 -32.04 26.70 -0.23
CA LEU A 210 -31.73 28.12 -0.07
C LEU A 210 -32.82 28.85 0.75
N PRO A 211 -32.44 29.57 1.82
CA PRO A 211 -33.37 30.39 2.60
C PRO A 211 -34.06 31.49 1.76
N PRO A 212 -35.26 31.93 2.13
CA PRO A 212 -35.92 33.07 1.48
C PRO A 212 -35.14 34.37 1.73
N ASN A 213 -35.05 35.24 0.70
CA ASN A 213 -34.26 36.49 0.66
C ASN A 213 -32.74 36.32 0.57
N ILE A 214 -32.25 35.43 -0.31
CA ILE A 214 -30.80 35.23 -0.49
C ILE A 214 -30.10 36.42 -1.16
N ASP A 215 -30.86 37.31 -1.78
CA ASP A 215 -30.41 38.55 -2.41
C ASP A 215 -29.97 39.63 -1.41
N LYS A 216 -30.31 39.49 -0.13
CA LYS A 216 -30.02 40.48 0.91
C LYS A 216 -28.74 40.17 1.69
N PHE A 217 -27.89 41.17 1.84
CA PHE A 217 -26.77 41.15 2.79
C PHE A 217 -27.29 41.03 4.23
N PRO A 218 -26.74 40.17 5.11
CA PRO A 218 -25.57 39.29 4.96
C PRO A 218 -25.93 37.81 4.70
N VAL A 219 -27.14 37.50 4.22
CA VAL A 219 -27.66 36.13 4.14
C VAL A 219 -26.90 35.31 3.10
N TYR A 220 -26.64 35.88 1.93
CA TYR A 220 -25.85 35.23 0.88
C TYR A 220 -24.48 34.78 1.39
N GLU A 221 -23.76 35.69 2.05
CA GLU A 221 -22.39 35.47 2.52
C GLU A 221 -22.35 34.36 3.56
N LEU A 222 -23.34 34.31 4.46
CA LEU A 222 -23.43 33.25 5.47
C LEU A 222 -23.73 31.88 4.85
N VAL A 223 -24.66 31.80 3.89
CA VAL A 223 -24.98 30.54 3.20
C VAL A 223 -23.79 30.05 2.37
N TYR A 224 -23.07 30.97 1.73
CA TYR A 224 -21.88 30.66 0.95
C TYR A 224 -20.73 30.12 1.81
N VAL A 225 -20.51 30.72 2.99
CA VAL A 225 -19.53 30.20 3.96
C VAL A 225 -19.96 28.81 4.46
N PHE A 226 -21.25 28.62 4.74
CA PHE A 226 -21.78 27.31 5.15
C PHE A 226 -21.52 26.22 4.08
N ASP A 227 -21.81 26.53 2.80
CA ASP A 227 -21.54 25.67 1.64
C ASP A 227 -20.06 25.34 1.48
N SER A 228 -19.21 26.36 1.55
CA SER A 228 -17.76 26.21 1.40
C SER A 228 -17.15 25.35 2.51
N VAL A 229 -17.61 25.54 3.76
CA VAL A 229 -17.18 24.71 4.90
C VAL A 229 -17.63 23.27 4.70
N ALA A 230 -18.85 23.07 4.23
CA ALA A 230 -19.38 21.75 3.90
C ALA A 230 -18.54 21.00 2.86
N ALA A 231 -18.23 21.65 1.73
CA ALA A 231 -17.38 21.08 0.70
C ALA A 231 -15.97 20.73 1.24
N TYR A 232 -15.37 21.62 2.03
CA TYR A 232 -14.09 21.38 2.67
C TYR A 232 -14.12 20.19 3.65
N VAL A 233 -15.17 20.08 4.46
CA VAL A 233 -15.30 18.97 5.43
C VAL A 233 -15.40 17.63 4.71
N VAL A 234 -16.16 17.53 3.62
CA VAL A 234 -16.25 16.27 2.85
C VAL A 234 -14.92 15.93 2.20
N ASP A 235 -14.33 16.85 1.45
CA ASP A 235 -13.07 16.62 0.72
C ASP A 235 -11.92 16.24 1.68
N SER A 236 -11.80 16.92 2.81
CA SER A 236 -10.78 16.62 3.81
C SER A 236 -10.96 15.25 4.47
N ASN A 237 -12.19 14.85 4.80
CA ASN A 237 -12.46 13.53 5.38
C ASN A 237 -12.28 12.40 4.35
N LEU A 238 -12.68 12.63 3.10
CA LEU A 238 -12.44 11.70 1.99
C LEU A 238 -10.94 11.48 1.76
N THR A 239 -10.20 12.58 1.56
CA THR A 239 -8.75 12.57 1.35
C THR A 239 -8.01 11.92 2.52
N GLY A 240 -8.37 12.28 3.75
CA GLY A 240 -7.76 11.71 4.95
C GLY A 240 -7.99 10.21 5.07
N SER A 241 -9.22 9.74 4.81
CA SER A 241 -9.57 8.32 4.84
C SER A 241 -8.80 7.52 3.78
N ASN A 242 -8.73 8.05 2.55
CA ASN A 242 -8.00 7.40 1.45
C ASN A 242 -6.50 7.35 1.70
N THR A 243 -5.94 8.39 2.33
CA THR A 243 -4.51 8.44 2.72
C THR A 243 -4.13 7.28 3.64
N ILE A 244 -5.02 6.83 4.52
CA ILE A 244 -4.76 5.68 5.41
C ILE A 244 -4.52 4.40 4.60
N PHE A 245 -5.30 4.16 3.55
CA PHE A 245 -5.11 3.00 2.67
C PHE A 245 -3.73 3.03 2.02
N PHE A 246 -3.32 4.19 1.48
CA PHE A 246 -2.00 4.35 0.86
C PHE A 246 -0.86 4.18 1.85
N ILE A 247 -0.99 4.72 3.07
CA ILE A 247 0.01 4.55 4.13
C ILE A 247 0.23 3.05 4.38
N PHE A 248 -0.83 2.27 4.63
CA PHE A 248 -0.64 0.84 4.89
C PHE A 248 -0.07 0.09 3.68
N MET A 249 -0.67 0.24 2.50
CA MET A 249 -0.25 -0.48 1.29
C MET A 249 1.22 -0.17 0.96
N PHE A 250 1.61 1.10 0.96
CA PHE A 250 2.95 1.52 0.57
C PHE A 250 4.02 1.07 1.57
N ASN A 251 3.78 1.26 2.88
CA ASN A 251 4.79 0.91 3.88
C ASN A 251 4.96 -0.60 4.00
N ILE A 252 3.88 -1.38 3.92
CA ILE A 252 3.99 -2.85 3.87
C ILE A 252 4.77 -3.29 2.63
N SER A 253 4.49 -2.70 1.47
CA SER A 253 5.26 -2.95 0.24
C SER A 253 6.74 -2.63 0.41
N THR A 254 7.06 -1.55 1.13
CA THR A 254 8.44 -1.17 1.47
C THR A 254 9.11 -2.21 2.35
N HIS A 255 8.42 -2.76 3.36
CA HIS A 255 8.96 -3.85 4.18
C HIS A 255 9.24 -5.12 3.38
N PHE A 256 8.38 -5.48 2.42
CA PHE A 256 8.65 -6.57 1.48
C PHE A 256 9.86 -6.28 0.60
N LYS A 257 9.99 -5.05 0.09
CA LYS A 257 11.15 -4.64 -0.71
C LYS A 257 12.46 -4.71 0.06
N ILE A 258 12.46 -4.33 1.34
CA ILE A 258 13.63 -4.49 2.24
C ILE A 258 13.97 -5.97 2.39
N LEU A 259 12.98 -6.81 2.68
CA LEU A 259 13.19 -8.26 2.82
C LEU A 259 13.76 -8.88 1.54
N THR A 260 13.24 -8.49 0.36
CA THR A 260 13.74 -8.92 -0.95
C THR A 260 15.21 -8.54 -1.13
N SER A 261 15.58 -7.28 -0.87
CA SER A 261 16.96 -6.81 -0.96
C SER A 261 17.90 -7.55 0.01
N CYS A 262 17.45 -7.85 1.22
CA CYS A 262 18.21 -8.65 2.18
C CYS A 262 18.52 -10.06 1.66
N ILE A 263 17.58 -10.68 0.95
CA ILE A 263 17.76 -12.03 0.38
C ILE A 263 18.66 -12.00 -0.85
N GLU A 264 18.54 -10.99 -1.72
CA GLU A 264 19.41 -10.81 -2.89
C GLU A 264 20.89 -10.61 -2.48
N ASP A 265 21.11 -9.87 -1.40
CA ASP A 265 22.44 -9.53 -0.91
C ASP A 265 23.18 -10.70 -0.22
N ILE A 266 22.54 -11.86 -0.03
CA ILE A 266 23.15 -13.02 0.66
C ILE A 266 24.47 -13.42 0.01
N ASP A 267 24.53 -13.41 -1.32
CA ASP A 267 25.73 -13.82 -2.05
C ASP A 267 26.84 -12.77 -1.97
N GLU A 268 26.50 -11.48 -1.83
CA GLU A 268 27.48 -10.40 -1.67
C GLU A 268 28.00 -10.31 -0.23
N MET A 269 27.14 -10.53 0.77
CA MET A 269 27.53 -10.56 2.18
C MET A 269 28.36 -11.80 2.52
N PHE A 270 28.13 -12.91 1.81
CA PHE A 270 28.84 -14.18 2.01
C PHE A 270 29.42 -14.72 0.69
N PRO A 271 30.42 -14.03 0.11
CA PRO A 271 30.95 -14.32 -1.22
C PRO A 271 31.66 -15.66 -1.28
N GLN A 272 31.37 -16.49 -2.28
CA GLN A 272 31.94 -17.84 -2.40
C GLN A 272 33.47 -17.79 -2.59
N THR A 273 34.16 -18.80 -2.04
CA THR A 273 35.59 -19.03 -2.25
C THR A 273 35.82 -19.45 -3.71
N LYS A 274 36.85 -18.92 -4.39
CA LYS A 274 37.06 -19.05 -5.86
C LYS A 274 36.96 -20.49 -6.41
N GLU A 275 37.30 -21.51 -5.63
CA GLU A 275 37.22 -22.92 -6.04
C GLU A 275 35.79 -23.48 -6.16
N ALA A 276 34.79 -22.91 -5.50
CA ALA A 276 33.39 -23.35 -5.63
C ALA A 276 32.77 -22.91 -6.96
N THR A 277 33.28 -21.81 -7.54
CA THR A 277 32.87 -21.29 -8.84
C THR A 277 33.37 -22.18 -9.98
N ASP A 278 34.55 -22.79 -9.85
CA ASP A 278 35.14 -23.69 -10.85
C ASP A 278 34.56 -25.12 -10.80
N LYS A 279 34.02 -25.55 -9.64
CA LYS A 279 33.38 -26.87 -9.49
C LYS A 279 31.88 -26.87 -9.80
N GLY A 280 31.24 -25.69 -9.89
CA GLY A 280 29.84 -25.54 -10.30
C GLY A 280 29.73 -25.56 -11.82
N LEU A 281 29.27 -26.68 -12.37
CA LEU A 281 28.90 -26.86 -13.78
C LEU A 281 28.31 -25.59 -14.38
N GLY A 282 28.87 -25.12 -15.50
CA GLY A 282 28.55 -23.85 -16.15
C GLY A 282 27.08 -23.67 -16.52
N ILE A 283 26.27 -23.25 -15.55
CA ILE A 283 24.95 -22.69 -15.77
C ILE A 283 25.16 -21.17 -15.81
N PRO A 284 24.97 -20.51 -16.97
CA PRO A 284 25.18 -19.08 -17.05
C PRO A 284 24.23 -18.38 -16.07
N LYS A 285 24.77 -17.44 -15.28
CA LYS A 285 23.98 -16.44 -14.56
C LYS A 285 22.98 -15.87 -15.58
N ALA A 286 21.69 -15.99 -15.31
CA ALA A 286 20.68 -15.32 -16.11
C ALA A 286 20.90 -13.81 -15.98
N GLU A 287 21.62 -13.24 -16.94
CA GLU A 287 21.78 -11.81 -17.13
C GLU A 287 20.41 -11.24 -17.48
N ILE A 288 19.61 -10.90 -16.47
CA ILE A 288 18.49 -9.99 -16.66
C ILE A 288 19.11 -8.60 -16.63
N VAL A 289 19.62 -8.20 -17.80
CA VAL A 289 19.89 -6.82 -18.12
C VAL A 289 18.64 -6.02 -17.79
N THR A 290 18.80 -5.07 -16.89
CA THR A 290 17.83 -4.04 -16.54
C THR A 290 17.24 -3.41 -17.79
N SER A 291 16.05 -3.88 -18.19
CA SER A 291 15.15 -3.14 -19.07
C SER A 291 13.80 -3.03 -18.38
N LYS A 292 13.50 -1.82 -17.91
CA LYS A 292 12.30 -1.42 -17.17
C LYS A 292 10.99 -1.48 -17.97
N ARG A 293 10.89 -2.30 -19.02
CA ARG A 293 9.66 -2.50 -19.82
C ARG A 293 9.58 -3.96 -20.23
N ASN A 294 8.45 -4.61 -19.96
CA ASN A 294 8.07 -5.99 -20.34
C ASN A 294 8.10 -7.06 -19.21
N ILE A 295 7.66 -6.72 -18.00
CA ILE A 295 7.25 -7.71 -16.98
C ILE A 295 5.72 -7.93 -17.07
N ILE A 296 5.18 -8.17 -18.27
CA ILE A 296 3.72 -8.37 -18.46
C ILE A 296 3.38 -9.70 -19.16
N SER A 297 4.33 -10.55 -19.56
CA SER A 297 3.99 -11.73 -20.39
C SER A 297 4.61 -13.08 -20.01
N LEU A 298 5.13 -13.25 -18.79
CA LEU A 298 5.84 -14.49 -18.40
C LEU A 298 5.18 -15.31 -17.29
N ASP A 299 3.95 -15.00 -16.89
CA ASP A 299 3.29 -15.70 -15.78
C ASP A 299 2.76 -17.11 -16.11
N ASP A 300 2.49 -17.45 -17.38
CA ASP A 300 1.69 -18.66 -17.69
C ASP A 300 2.45 -19.90 -18.22
N LYS A 301 3.77 -19.84 -18.45
CA LYS A 301 4.50 -20.95 -19.13
C LYS A 301 5.41 -21.81 -18.27
N ILE A 302 5.71 -21.41 -17.02
CA ILE A 302 6.70 -22.13 -16.18
C ILE A 302 6.05 -22.86 -15.01
N PHE A 303 4.88 -22.41 -14.54
CA PHE A 303 4.20 -23.02 -13.40
C PHE A 303 2.75 -23.33 -13.77
N GLY A 304 2.39 -24.61 -13.74
CA GLY A 304 1.01 -25.07 -13.94
C GLY A 304 0.05 -24.50 -12.89
N PRO A 305 -1.27 -24.64 -13.09
CA PRO A 305 -2.27 -23.99 -12.25
C PRO A 305 -2.18 -24.46 -10.78
N PRO A 306 -2.55 -23.61 -9.81
CA PRO A 306 -2.54 -23.97 -8.40
C PRO A 306 -3.48 -25.16 -8.13
N ILE A 307 -2.97 -26.14 -7.39
CA ILE A 307 -3.71 -27.36 -7.02
C ILE A 307 -4.87 -26.97 -6.07
N PRO A 308 -6.11 -27.45 -6.30
CA PRO A 308 -7.24 -27.19 -5.40
C PRO A 308 -7.02 -27.73 -3.98
N GLU A 309 -7.54 -27.02 -2.97
CA GLU A 309 -7.37 -27.25 -1.52
C GLU A 309 -7.93 -28.59 -0.96
N GLU A 310 -8.40 -29.52 -1.77
CA GLU A 310 -9.08 -30.74 -1.29
C GLU A 310 -8.18 -31.95 -0.94
N ILE A 311 -6.85 -31.85 -1.02
CA ILE A 311 -5.93 -32.97 -0.76
C ILE A 311 -5.08 -32.77 0.51
N VAL A 312 -5.69 -32.29 1.60
CA VAL A 312 -5.01 -32.04 2.90
C VAL A 312 -5.47 -32.99 4.02
N SER A 313 -6.40 -33.94 3.79
CA SER A 313 -6.89 -34.82 4.88
C SER A 313 -6.21 -36.19 5.01
N GLY A 314 -5.21 -36.52 4.19
CA GLY A 314 -4.66 -37.89 4.13
C GLY A 314 -3.14 -37.99 4.28
N ARG A 315 -2.55 -37.61 5.41
CA ARG A 315 -1.13 -37.90 5.68
C ARG A 315 -0.82 -38.06 7.18
N HIS A 316 -1.35 -39.15 7.75
CA HIS A 316 -0.97 -39.70 9.05
C HIS A 316 -0.80 -41.21 8.92
N ASN A 317 0.19 -41.68 8.14
CA ASN A 317 0.69 -43.06 8.20
C ASN A 317 1.86 -43.32 7.24
N VAL A 318 3.00 -42.62 7.40
CA VAL A 318 4.27 -43.08 6.79
C VAL A 318 5.44 -42.66 7.71
N ARG A 319 5.51 -43.26 8.90
CA ARG A 319 6.68 -43.13 9.79
C ARG A 319 6.89 -44.39 10.63
N ARG A 320 6.99 -45.54 9.96
CA ARG A 320 7.62 -46.76 10.49
C ARG A 320 8.29 -47.44 9.31
N GLU A 321 9.45 -48.05 9.57
CA GLU A 321 10.34 -48.71 8.61
C GLU A 321 11.41 -47.84 7.94
N TYR A 322 12.38 -47.35 8.71
CA TYR A 322 13.78 -47.31 8.27
C TYR A 322 14.67 -47.41 9.51
N GLY A 323 14.95 -48.65 9.91
CA GLY A 323 15.75 -48.96 11.09
C GLY A 323 15.99 -50.46 11.15
N LYS A 324 16.85 -50.96 10.25
CA LYS A 324 17.48 -52.30 10.28
C LYS A 324 18.41 -52.42 9.06
N ALA A 325 19.72 -52.22 9.27
CA ALA A 325 20.80 -52.97 8.63
C ALA A 325 22.15 -52.30 8.95
N THR A 326 22.89 -52.90 9.87
CA THR A 326 24.31 -52.68 10.10
C THR A 326 25.05 -54.02 9.95
N LYS A 327 26.31 -53.93 9.48
CA LYS A 327 27.45 -54.88 9.63
C LYS A 327 27.63 -56.06 8.67
N SER A 328 28.72 -55.99 7.90
CA SER A 328 29.78 -57.01 7.68
C SER A 328 30.81 -56.39 6.70
N GLY A 329 32.13 -56.52 6.76
CA GLY A 329 33.08 -57.30 7.56
C GLY A 329 34.50 -56.83 7.18
N PHE A 330 35.49 -57.24 7.98
CA PHE A 330 36.88 -56.82 7.98
C PHE A 330 37.75 -57.97 7.44
N GLN A 331 38.77 -57.71 6.61
CA GLN A 331 39.91 -58.62 6.40
C GLN A 331 41.11 -57.87 5.79
N GLY A 332 42.31 -58.13 6.31
CA GLY A 332 43.56 -57.42 6.00
C GLY A 332 44.65 -58.27 5.31
N GLY A 333 45.85 -57.67 5.26
CA GLY A 333 47.11 -58.16 4.67
C GLY A 333 47.69 -57.07 3.75
N ASP A 334 48.99 -56.77 3.64
CA ASP A 334 50.25 -57.21 4.24
C ASP A 334 51.25 -56.05 4.03
N TYR A 335 52.29 -55.92 4.86
CA TYR A 335 53.33 -54.89 4.72
C TYR A 335 54.51 -55.38 3.87
N THR A 336 54.97 -54.55 2.92
CA THR A 336 56.36 -54.58 2.44
C THR A 336 56.92 -53.16 2.38
N THR A 337 57.98 -52.95 3.16
CA THR A 337 58.84 -51.76 3.23
C THR A 337 59.81 -51.73 2.05
N GLU A 338 59.69 -50.74 1.18
CA GLU A 338 60.80 -50.17 0.38
C GLU A 338 60.28 -48.89 -0.29
N THR A 339 60.66 -47.71 0.25
CA THR A 339 60.69 -46.35 -0.37
C THR A 339 60.70 -45.27 0.74
N SER A 340 61.77 -45.21 1.53
CA SER A 340 61.82 -44.38 2.76
C SER A 340 62.22 -42.91 2.57
N GLU A 341 62.51 -42.41 1.37
CA GLU A 341 62.88 -40.99 1.17
C GLU A 341 61.97 -40.21 0.20
N ALA A 342 61.11 -40.90 -0.57
CA ALA A 342 60.04 -40.28 -1.35
C ALA A 342 58.72 -40.16 -0.55
N ALA A 343 58.46 -41.12 0.35
CA ALA A 343 57.29 -41.11 1.22
C ALA A 343 57.31 -39.99 2.27
N SER A 344 58.51 -39.51 2.66
CA SER A 344 58.70 -38.41 3.63
C SER A 344 58.44 -37.02 3.06
N SER A 345 58.33 -36.87 1.74
CA SER A 345 57.89 -35.62 1.09
C SER A 345 56.39 -35.68 0.78
N GLN A 346 55.91 -36.86 0.37
CA GLN A 346 54.51 -37.08 0.00
C GLN A 346 53.56 -37.12 1.20
N TRP A 347 53.98 -37.63 2.37
CA TRP A 347 53.18 -37.52 3.60
C TRP A 347 53.11 -36.08 4.14
N ALA A 348 54.16 -35.27 3.95
CA ALA A 348 54.20 -33.89 4.40
C ALA A 348 53.32 -32.99 3.52
N GLU A 349 53.32 -33.23 2.22
CA GLU A 349 52.41 -32.60 1.25
C GLU A 349 50.96 -33.07 1.44
N ASN A 350 50.74 -34.36 1.74
CA ASN A 350 49.41 -34.87 2.10
C ASN A 350 48.91 -34.31 3.44
N ILE A 351 49.79 -34.06 4.42
CA ILE A 351 49.43 -33.39 5.69
C ILE A 351 49.14 -31.91 5.44
N PHE A 352 49.91 -31.22 4.59
CA PHE A 352 49.67 -29.81 4.23
C PHE A 352 48.35 -29.65 3.45
N MET A 353 48.08 -30.53 2.48
CA MET A 353 46.83 -30.58 1.70
C MET A 353 45.63 -31.05 2.54
N SER A 354 45.82 -31.93 3.53
CA SER A 354 44.74 -32.31 4.46
C SER A 354 44.48 -31.25 5.54
N ASN A 355 45.50 -30.46 5.91
CA ASN A 355 45.29 -29.27 6.74
C ASN A 355 44.60 -28.16 5.94
N GLU A 356 45.02 -27.84 4.70
CA GLU A 356 44.36 -26.84 3.86
C GLU A 356 42.92 -27.25 3.52
N SER A 357 42.68 -28.49 3.11
CA SER A 357 41.30 -28.98 2.85
C SER A 357 40.46 -29.09 4.12
N GLY A 358 41.06 -29.39 5.28
CA GLY A 358 40.42 -29.37 6.59
C GLY A 358 40.08 -27.96 7.07
N GLU A 359 40.97 -26.99 6.86
CA GLU A 359 40.78 -25.58 7.22
C GLU A 359 39.76 -24.91 6.29
N GLN A 360 39.71 -25.33 5.02
CA GLN A 360 38.78 -24.85 4.01
C GLN A 360 37.38 -25.46 4.16
N THR A 361 37.26 -26.76 4.46
CA THR A 361 35.95 -27.37 4.83
C THR A 361 35.41 -26.80 6.14
N THR A 362 36.28 -26.50 7.12
CA THR A 362 35.87 -25.84 8.37
C THR A 362 35.38 -24.41 8.10
N SER A 363 36.08 -23.65 7.26
CA SER A 363 35.70 -22.29 6.85
C SER A 363 34.38 -22.25 6.07
N ASP A 364 34.17 -23.16 5.12
CA ASP A 364 32.94 -23.26 4.34
C ASP A 364 31.75 -23.70 5.22
N SER A 365 31.97 -24.61 6.18
CA SER A 365 30.92 -25.01 7.14
C SER A 365 30.49 -23.85 8.06
N LEU A 366 31.45 -23.05 8.52
CA LEU A 366 31.21 -21.92 9.43
C LEU A 366 30.54 -20.74 8.69
N ARG A 367 30.84 -20.57 7.40
CA ARG A 367 30.14 -19.65 6.49
C ARG A 367 28.69 -20.07 6.28
N ASP A 368 28.45 -21.34 5.97
CA ASP A 368 27.11 -21.86 5.73
C ASP A 368 26.24 -21.80 7.00
N ASP A 369 26.84 -21.98 8.18
CA ASP A 369 26.16 -21.74 9.45
C ASP A 369 25.76 -20.27 9.63
N LYS A 370 26.62 -19.32 9.28
CA LYS A 370 26.27 -17.88 9.30
C LYS A 370 25.14 -17.54 8.33
N ILE A 371 25.20 -18.05 7.09
CA ILE A 371 24.13 -17.86 6.09
C ILE A 371 22.83 -18.47 6.60
N TYR A 372 22.89 -19.66 7.20
CA TYR A 372 21.71 -20.31 7.74
C TYR A 372 21.06 -19.51 8.87
N GLN A 373 21.86 -18.98 9.81
CA GLN A 373 21.35 -18.12 10.88
C GLN A 373 20.75 -16.82 10.31
N TYR A 374 21.42 -16.20 9.34
CA TYR A 374 20.92 -15.01 8.66
C TYR A 374 19.57 -15.26 7.97
N LEU A 375 19.44 -16.36 7.23
CA LEU A 375 18.19 -16.75 6.59
C LEU A 375 17.08 -17.06 7.61
N ILE A 376 17.40 -17.62 8.78
CA ILE A 376 16.42 -17.79 9.86
C ILE A 376 15.85 -16.44 10.29
N GLU A 377 16.69 -15.41 10.43
CA GLU A 377 16.22 -14.08 10.77
C GLU A 377 15.39 -13.47 9.63
N CYS A 378 15.75 -13.68 8.35
CA CYS A 378 14.90 -13.31 7.20
C CYS A 378 13.51 -13.99 7.27
N VAL A 379 13.47 -15.29 7.62
CA VAL A 379 12.22 -16.04 7.75
C VAL A 379 11.36 -15.51 8.89
N LYS A 380 11.96 -15.22 10.04
CA LYS A 380 11.25 -14.61 11.18
C LYS A 380 10.69 -13.24 10.79
N TYR A 381 11.46 -12.43 10.08
CA TYR A 381 11.01 -11.13 9.57
C TYR A 381 9.85 -11.29 8.58
N HIS A 382 9.96 -12.21 7.63
CA HIS A 382 8.88 -12.50 6.67
C HIS A 382 7.61 -12.98 7.37
N GLN A 383 7.71 -13.88 8.36
CA GLN A 383 6.56 -14.34 9.14
C GLN A 383 5.88 -13.21 9.92
N ALA A 384 6.67 -12.35 10.57
CA ALA A 384 6.15 -11.17 11.26
C ALA A 384 5.40 -10.25 10.29
N LEU A 385 5.96 -10.01 9.10
CA LEU A 385 5.35 -9.18 8.07
C LEU A 385 4.03 -9.78 7.55
N LEU A 386 3.99 -11.10 7.32
CA LEU A 386 2.77 -11.80 6.88
C LEU A 386 1.66 -11.75 7.94
N ASN A 387 2.01 -11.91 9.23
CA ASN A 387 1.06 -11.79 10.33
C ASN A 387 0.50 -10.37 10.42
N PHE A 388 1.37 -9.37 10.33
CA PHE A 388 0.96 -7.97 10.32
C PHE A 388 0.05 -7.64 9.12
N CYS A 389 0.34 -8.17 7.93
CA CYS A 389 -0.53 -8.02 6.77
C CYS A 389 -1.92 -8.61 7.01
N ALA A 390 -2.01 -9.75 7.70
CA ALA A 390 -3.30 -10.35 8.05
C ALA A 390 -4.09 -9.48 9.05
N GLU A 391 -3.42 -8.87 10.03
CA GLU A 391 -4.03 -7.92 10.97
C GLU A 391 -4.53 -6.65 10.26
N VAL A 392 -3.71 -6.08 9.38
CA VAL A 392 -4.08 -4.90 8.57
C VAL A 392 -5.23 -5.24 7.63
N ASN A 393 -5.22 -6.41 6.98
CA ASN A 393 -6.33 -6.84 6.14
C ASN A 393 -7.61 -6.99 6.97
N ALA A 394 -7.56 -7.62 8.15
CA ALA A 394 -8.74 -7.76 9.01
C ALA A 394 -9.32 -6.39 9.44
N PHE A 395 -8.46 -5.39 9.65
CA PHE A 395 -8.87 -4.03 9.99
C PHE A 395 -9.40 -3.23 8.79
N LEU A 396 -8.76 -3.32 7.62
CA LEU A 396 -9.13 -2.53 6.44
C LEU A 396 -10.26 -3.19 5.62
N SER A 397 -10.42 -4.50 5.69
CA SER A 397 -11.36 -5.25 4.84
C SER A 397 -12.81 -4.77 4.88
N PRO A 398 -13.43 -4.52 6.06
CA PRO A 398 -14.83 -4.08 6.11
C PRO A 398 -15.00 -2.65 5.56
N VAL A 399 -14.06 -1.73 5.85
CA VAL A 399 -14.14 -0.35 5.36
C VAL A 399 -13.84 -0.26 3.87
N LEU A 400 -12.92 -1.09 3.35
CA LEU A 400 -12.69 -1.21 1.91
C LEU A 400 -13.95 -1.71 1.18
N LEU A 401 -14.72 -2.64 1.78
CA LEU A 401 -15.99 -3.09 1.19
C LEU A 401 -16.99 -1.94 1.03
N VAL A 402 -17.22 -1.17 2.10
CA VAL A 402 -18.13 -0.01 2.07
C VAL A 402 -17.62 1.04 1.08
N PHE A 403 -16.30 1.26 1.06
CA PHE A 403 -15.66 2.18 0.13
C PHE A 403 -15.94 1.81 -1.33
N PHE A 404 -15.63 0.56 -1.73
CA PHE A 404 -15.81 0.09 -3.11
C PHE A 404 -17.27 0.01 -3.52
N LEU A 405 -18.16 -0.53 -2.68
CA LEU A 405 -19.59 -0.61 -3.02
C LEU A 405 -20.21 0.78 -3.22
N GLY A 406 -19.84 1.74 -2.39
CA GLY A 406 -20.33 3.11 -2.54
C GLY A 406 -19.76 3.80 -3.77
N SER A 407 -18.46 3.67 -4.06
CA SER A 407 -17.87 4.27 -5.26
C SER A 407 -18.41 3.63 -6.54
N GLU A 408 -18.63 2.31 -6.56
CA GLU A 408 -19.27 1.61 -7.68
C GLU A 408 -20.70 2.10 -7.92
N ALA A 409 -21.51 2.21 -6.86
CA ALA A 409 -22.87 2.73 -6.97
C ALA A 409 -22.89 4.16 -7.54
N MET A 410 -21.95 5.00 -7.12
CA MET A 410 -21.78 6.35 -7.64
C MET A 410 -21.40 6.38 -9.11
N VAL A 411 -20.45 5.55 -9.52
CA VAL A 411 -20.04 5.46 -10.93
C VAL A 411 -21.20 4.97 -11.81
N CYS A 412 -21.95 3.96 -11.37
CA CYS A 412 -23.15 3.50 -12.06
C CYS A 412 -24.20 4.62 -12.19
N PHE A 413 -24.41 5.39 -11.12
CA PHE A 413 -25.37 6.48 -11.13
C PHE A 413 -24.95 7.64 -12.03
N SER A 414 -23.65 7.97 -12.06
CA SER A 414 -23.08 8.94 -13.00
C SER A 414 -23.20 8.48 -14.45
N ALA A 415 -22.97 7.19 -14.73
CA ALA A 415 -23.19 6.63 -16.06
C ALA A 415 -24.67 6.74 -16.49
N PHE A 416 -25.61 6.54 -15.55
CA PHE A 416 -27.04 6.76 -15.79
C PHE A 416 -27.36 8.22 -16.12
N GLN A 417 -26.82 9.19 -15.37
CA GLN A 417 -27.01 10.63 -15.66
C GLN A 417 -26.47 11.01 -17.04
N LEU A 418 -25.31 10.46 -17.41
CA LEU A 418 -24.69 10.68 -18.71
C LEU A 418 -25.54 10.10 -19.86
N ALA A 419 -26.14 8.92 -19.67
CA ALA A 419 -26.99 8.30 -20.69
C ALA A 419 -28.25 9.11 -20.98
N LEU A 420 -28.75 9.86 -19.99
CA LEU A 420 -29.93 10.71 -20.09
C LEU A 420 -29.63 12.11 -20.63
N GLY A 421 -28.37 12.46 -20.91
CA GLY A 421 -27.99 13.80 -21.37
C GLY A 421 -28.10 14.88 -20.30
N LEU A 422 -28.23 14.51 -19.01
CA LEU A 422 -28.37 15.46 -17.90
C LEU A 422 -27.05 16.14 -17.51
N SER A 423 -25.97 15.86 -18.23
CA SER A 423 -24.60 16.26 -17.88
C SER A 423 -23.91 17.13 -18.94
N ASP A 424 -24.59 17.49 -20.02
CA ASP A 424 -23.97 18.16 -21.16
C ASP A 424 -23.35 19.51 -20.75
N GLY A 425 -22.01 19.60 -20.81
CA GLY A 425 -21.24 20.81 -20.54
C GLY A 425 -21.02 21.16 -19.05
N ASN A 426 -21.44 20.30 -18.11
CA ASN A 426 -21.32 20.62 -16.68
C ASN A 426 -19.94 20.24 -16.10
N PHE A 427 -19.08 21.24 -15.87
CA PHE A 427 -17.75 21.05 -15.27
C PHE A 427 -17.79 20.36 -13.89
N LYS A 428 -18.81 20.64 -13.07
CA LYS A 428 -18.95 20.03 -11.74
C LYS A 428 -19.25 18.52 -11.84
N PHE A 429 -20.06 18.13 -12.82
CA PHE A 429 -20.31 16.72 -13.10
C PHE A 429 -19.02 16.00 -13.54
N PHE A 430 -18.31 16.56 -14.52
CA PHE A 430 -17.07 15.94 -15.02
C PHE A 430 -16.01 15.75 -13.92
N THR A 431 -15.78 16.79 -13.10
CA THR A 431 -14.82 16.71 -12.00
C THR A 431 -15.24 15.69 -10.94
N SER A 432 -16.54 15.58 -10.61
CA SER A 432 -17.06 14.58 -9.67
C SER A 432 -16.86 13.14 -10.17
N VAL A 433 -17.11 12.88 -11.45
CA VAL A 433 -16.95 11.54 -12.05
C VAL A 433 -15.47 11.12 -12.04
N VAL A 434 -14.58 12.04 -12.42
CA VAL A 434 -13.13 11.78 -12.42
C VAL A 434 -12.66 11.44 -11.01
N ASP A 435 -13.08 12.20 -9.99
CA ASP A 435 -12.70 11.94 -8.59
C ASP A 435 -13.21 10.57 -8.10
N THR A 436 -14.48 10.26 -8.37
CA THR A 436 -15.11 8.99 -7.97
C THR A 436 -14.40 7.77 -8.56
N ILE A 437 -13.85 7.88 -9.77
CA ILE A 437 -13.11 6.80 -10.46
C ILE A 437 -11.63 6.78 -10.04
N ALA A 438 -11.02 7.93 -9.80
CA ALA A 438 -9.59 8.06 -9.53
C ALA A 438 -9.18 7.39 -8.21
N TRP A 439 -9.94 7.58 -7.13
CA TRP A 439 -9.58 6.99 -5.83
C TRP A 439 -9.57 5.46 -5.82
N PRO A 440 -10.64 4.76 -6.27
CA PRO A 440 -10.64 3.31 -6.35
C PRO A 440 -9.54 2.77 -7.27
N LEU A 441 -9.29 3.43 -8.41
CA LEU A 441 -8.20 3.06 -9.33
C LEU A 441 -6.84 3.10 -8.62
N MET A 442 -6.54 4.19 -7.92
CA MET A 442 -5.29 4.34 -7.18
C MET A 442 -5.15 3.29 -6.08
N ILE A 443 -6.21 3.02 -5.32
CA ILE A 443 -6.21 2.00 -4.27
C ILE A 443 -5.95 0.61 -4.87
N CYS A 444 -6.57 0.27 -6.00
CA CYS A 444 -6.33 -0.99 -6.72
C CYS A 444 -4.90 -1.07 -7.28
N TRP A 445 -4.35 0.02 -7.79
CA TRP A 445 -2.96 0.08 -8.27
C TRP A 445 -1.97 -0.25 -7.15
N TYR A 446 -2.15 0.35 -5.96
CA TYR A 446 -1.27 0.07 -4.82
C TYR A 446 -1.53 -1.30 -4.18
N GLY A 447 -2.75 -1.85 -4.31
CA GLY A 447 -3.05 -3.24 -3.96
C GLY A 447 -2.26 -4.25 -4.82
N ASP A 448 -2.17 -4.01 -6.11
CA ASP A 448 -1.34 -4.83 -7.02
C ASP A 448 0.15 -4.61 -6.77
N TYR A 449 0.59 -3.37 -6.56
CA TYR A 449 1.98 -3.07 -6.20
C TYR A 449 2.41 -3.85 -4.94
N LEU A 450 1.56 -3.89 -3.91
CA LEU A 450 1.80 -4.68 -2.70
C LEU A 450 1.92 -6.18 -3.01
N SER A 451 1.02 -6.70 -3.83
CA SER A 451 1.04 -8.11 -4.25
C SER A 451 2.33 -8.45 -5.02
N GLU A 452 2.79 -7.54 -5.89
CA GLU A 452 4.03 -7.68 -6.66
C GLU A 452 5.26 -7.68 -5.74
N GLN A 453 5.36 -6.73 -4.80
CA GLN A 453 6.47 -6.70 -3.85
C GLN A 453 6.50 -7.94 -2.95
N SER A 454 5.34 -8.48 -2.59
CA SER A 454 5.25 -9.76 -1.86
C SER A 454 5.75 -10.94 -2.69
N LEU A 455 5.48 -10.97 -4.01
CA LEU A 455 5.98 -12.01 -4.92
C LEU A 455 7.48 -11.88 -5.18
N ALA A 456 8.03 -10.68 -5.18
CA ALA A 456 9.46 -10.43 -5.42
C ALA A 456 10.37 -11.25 -4.49
N VAL A 457 9.93 -11.54 -3.26
CA VAL A 457 10.64 -12.39 -2.29
C VAL A 457 11.00 -13.76 -2.87
N LYS A 458 10.11 -14.36 -3.68
CA LYS A 458 10.35 -15.69 -4.29
C LYS A 458 11.47 -15.62 -5.33
N TYR A 459 11.52 -14.53 -6.11
CA TYR A 459 12.51 -14.33 -7.15
C TYR A 459 13.88 -14.03 -6.54
N ALA A 460 13.94 -13.20 -5.49
CA ALA A 460 15.16 -12.98 -4.73
C ALA A 460 15.74 -14.28 -4.15
N ALA A 461 14.90 -15.11 -3.52
CA ALA A 461 15.33 -16.40 -2.98
C ALA A 461 15.81 -17.37 -4.09
N TYR A 462 15.14 -17.38 -5.24
CA TYR A 462 15.51 -18.23 -6.38
C TYR A 462 16.82 -17.79 -7.04
N ASN A 463 17.06 -16.48 -7.15
CA ASN A 463 18.26 -15.91 -7.76
C ASN A 463 19.50 -15.97 -6.87
N SER A 464 19.34 -16.30 -5.59
CA SER A 464 20.48 -16.61 -4.74
C SER A 464 21.22 -17.86 -5.25
N SER A 465 22.51 -17.98 -4.96
CA SER A 465 23.36 -19.11 -5.37
C SER A 465 23.06 -20.40 -4.56
N TRP A 466 21.77 -20.72 -4.35
CA TRP A 466 21.25 -21.77 -3.47
C TRP A 466 21.77 -23.16 -3.84
N TYR A 467 22.02 -23.42 -5.12
CA TYR A 467 22.50 -24.71 -5.63
C TYR A 467 23.91 -25.06 -5.16
N ASN A 468 24.73 -24.06 -4.81
CA ASN A 468 26.09 -24.23 -4.30
C ASN A 468 26.18 -24.19 -2.75
N ARG A 469 25.05 -24.20 -2.03
CA ARG A 469 25.01 -24.15 -0.56
C ARG A 469 24.73 -25.52 0.08
N SER A 470 24.97 -25.64 1.38
CA SER A 470 24.62 -26.84 2.16
C SER A 470 23.14 -27.19 2.07
N THR A 471 22.84 -28.47 2.30
CA THR A 471 21.48 -29.02 2.30
C THR A 471 20.54 -28.28 3.27
N ARG A 472 21.05 -27.73 4.38
CA ARG A 472 20.24 -27.02 5.38
C ARG A 472 19.78 -25.65 4.84
N VAL A 473 20.67 -24.91 4.19
CA VAL A 473 20.37 -23.64 3.52
C VAL A 473 19.42 -23.85 2.34
N LYS A 474 19.69 -24.87 1.50
CA LYS A 474 18.81 -25.27 0.38
C LYS A 474 17.37 -25.53 0.80
N LYS A 475 17.16 -26.26 1.90
CA LYS A 475 15.82 -26.55 2.43
C LYS A 475 15.11 -25.27 2.89
N LEU A 476 15.84 -24.35 3.53
CA LEU A 476 15.27 -23.11 4.04
C LEU A 476 14.85 -22.17 2.91
N LEU A 477 15.70 -22.01 1.89
CA LEU A 477 15.37 -21.22 0.68
C LEU A 477 14.19 -21.81 -0.09
N HIS A 478 14.11 -23.14 -0.23
CA HIS A 478 12.93 -23.78 -0.82
C HIS A 478 11.65 -23.46 -0.04
N MET A 479 11.68 -23.47 1.29
CA MET A 479 10.51 -23.10 2.09
C MET A 479 10.12 -21.63 1.90
N ILE A 480 11.10 -20.71 1.78
CA ILE A 480 10.85 -19.30 1.47
C ILE A 480 10.17 -19.17 0.11
N ILE A 481 10.69 -19.86 -0.92
CA ILE A 481 10.11 -19.84 -2.27
C ILE A 481 8.68 -20.37 -2.25
N LEU A 482 8.45 -21.55 -1.65
CA LEU A 482 7.13 -22.18 -1.56
C LEU A 482 6.13 -21.26 -0.85
N ARG A 483 6.51 -20.61 0.26
CA ARG A 483 5.62 -19.68 0.95
C ARG A 483 5.35 -18.42 0.12
N SER A 484 6.37 -17.88 -0.55
CA SER A 484 6.29 -16.62 -1.29
C SER A 484 5.58 -16.74 -2.64
N GLN A 485 5.23 -17.95 -3.08
CA GLN A 485 4.34 -18.17 -4.23
C GLN A 485 2.91 -17.67 -3.97
N TYR A 486 2.50 -17.56 -2.71
CA TYR A 486 1.20 -17.02 -2.32
C TYR A 486 1.33 -15.53 -1.96
N PRO A 487 0.92 -14.60 -2.86
CA PRO A 487 1.04 -13.16 -2.65
C PRO A 487 0.18 -12.71 -1.48
N VAL A 488 0.65 -11.69 -0.76
CA VAL A 488 -0.21 -10.93 0.14
C VAL A 488 -1.20 -10.11 -0.68
N ARG A 489 -2.49 -10.28 -0.39
CA ARG A 489 -3.59 -9.57 -1.05
C ARG A 489 -4.52 -8.96 -0.02
N LEU A 490 -4.86 -7.69 -0.21
CA LEU A 490 -5.90 -7.04 0.56
C LEU A 490 -7.26 -7.36 -0.04
N THR A 491 -8.25 -7.60 0.82
CA THR A 491 -9.58 -8.03 0.40
C THR A 491 -10.63 -7.05 0.90
N ALA A 492 -11.56 -6.65 0.03
CA ALA A 492 -12.74 -5.88 0.42
C ALA A 492 -13.84 -6.87 0.86
N GLY A 493 -14.10 -6.94 2.17
CA GLY A 493 -15.12 -7.79 2.77
C GLY A 493 -15.00 -9.29 2.49
N LYS A 494 -13.82 -9.78 2.08
CA LYS A 494 -13.60 -11.13 1.52
C LYS A 494 -14.36 -11.44 0.21
N PHE A 495 -15.07 -10.47 -0.36
CA PHE A 495 -15.77 -10.60 -1.64
C PHE A 495 -14.84 -10.32 -2.81
N TYR A 496 -14.05 -9.26 -2.70
CA TYR A 496 -13.15 -8.80 -3.76
C TYR A 496 -11.71 -8.76 -3.30
N ILE A 497 -10.81 -9.04 -4.23
CA ILE A 497 -9.38 -8.75 -4.09
C ILE A 497 -9.15 -7.33 -4.60
N VAL A 498 -8.46 -6.51 -3.82
CA VAL A 498 -8.09 -5.15 -4.22
C VAL A 498 -6.95 -5.24 -5.25
N SER A 499 -7.32 -5.25 -6.54
CA SER A 499 -6.42 -5.37 -7.68
C SER A 499 -6.94 -4.57 -8.89
N LEU A 500 -6.05 -4.24 -9.82
CA LEU A 500 -6.42 -3.58 -11.09
C LEU A 500 -7.31 -4.47 -11.94
N GLN A 501 -7.15 -5.80 -11.85
CA GLN A 501 -8.01 -6.76 -12.54
C GLN A 501 -9.47 -6.62 -12.08
N THR A 502 -9.71 -6.60 -10.76
CA THR A 502 -11.07 -6.40 -10.23
C THR A 502 -11.65 -5.05 -10.67
N PHE A 503 -10.83 -3.99 -10.65
CA PHE A 503 -11.27 -2.66 -11.11
C PHE A 503 -11.66 -2.66 -12.59
N ALA A 504 -10.88 -3.31 -13.46
CA ALA A 504 -11.19 -3.45 -14.88
C ALA A 504 -12.48 -4.27 -15.10
N ASP A 505 -12.66 -5.37 -14.36
CA ASP A 505 -13.87 -6.20 -14.43
C ASP A 505 -15.13 -5.43 -14.03
N VAL A 506 -15.05 -4.62 -12.97
CA VAL A 506 -16.12 -3.72 -12.54
C VAL A 506 -16.39 -2.65 -13.60
N GLY A 507 -15.36 -2.00 -14.13
CA GLY A 507 -15.48 -1.01 -15.20
C GLY A 507 -16.17 -1.56 -16.46
N ASN A 508 -15.82 -2.79 -16.87
CA ASN A 508 -16.47 -3.47 -17.99
C ASN A 508 -17.96 -3.70 -17.75
N LYS A 509 -18.37 -4.05 -16.51
CA LYS A 509 -19.78 -4.22 -16.14
C LYS A 509 -20.54 -2.90 -16.18
N VAL A 510 -19.95 -1.81 -15.65
CA VAL A 510 -20.54 -0.46 -15.71
C VAL A 510 -20.72 -0.04 -17.17
N TYR A 511 -19.70 -0.25 -18.02
CA TYR A 511 -19.76 0.10 -19.43
C TYR A 511 -20.85 -0.69 -20.17
N ALA A 512 -20.94 -2.01 -19.94
CA ALA A 512 -22.00 -2.83 -20.52
C ALA A 512 -23.40 -2.36 -20.10
N PHE A 513 -23.59 -2.04 -18.81
CA PHE A 513 -24.84 -1.46 -18.31
C PHE A 513 -25.16 -0.13 -18.98
N PHE A 514 -24.17 0.77 -19.10
CA PHE A 514 -24.31 2.05 -19.79
C PHE A 514 -24.73 1.88 -21.25
N THR A 515 -24.10 0.99 -22.01
CA THR A 515 -24.46 0.74 -23.41
C THR A 515 -25.88 0.20 -23.55
N VAL A 516 -26.29 -0.73 -22.69
CA VAL A 516 -27.67 -1.25 -22.68
C VAL A 516 -28.66 -0.14 -22.38
N LEU A 517 -28.40 0.67 -21.35
CA LEU A 517 -29.26 1.78 -20.98
C LEU A 517 -29.39 2.79 -22.13
N LYS A 518 -28.27 3.18 -22.74
CA LYS A 518 -28.26 4.09 -23.87
C LYS A 518 -29.06 3.53 -25.05
N HIS A 519 -28.90 2.25 -25.37
CA HIS A 519 -29.67 1.60 -26.43
C HIS A 519 -31.18 1.62 -26.15
N MET A 520 -31.59 1.36 -24.90
CA MET A 520 -32.99 1.38 -24.47
C MET A 520 -33.61 2.79 -24.47
N LEU A 521 -32.79 3.83 -24.31
CA LEU A 521 -33.22 5.23 -24.39
C LEU A 521 -33.31 5.73 -25.84
N GLU A 522 -32.52 5.15 -26.75
CA GLU A 522 -32.54 5.46 -28.18
C GLU A 522 -33.62 4.69 -28.95
N SER A 523 -34.07 3.54 -28.44
CA SER A 523 -35.17 2.71 -28.98
C SER A 523 -36.54 3.19 -28.52
#